data_AF-M5RDC4-F1
#
_entry.id   AF-M5RDC4-F1
#
_cell.length_a   1.000
_cell.length_b   1.000
_cell.length_c   1.000
_cell.angle_alpha   90.00
_cell.angle_beta   90.00
_cell.angle_gamma   90.00
#
_symmetry.space_group_name_H-M   'P 1'
#
loop_
_entity.id
_entity.type
_entity.pdbx_description
1 polymer ?
#
loop_
_entity_poly.entity_id
_entity_poly.type
_entity_poly.pdbx_seq_one_letter_code
_entity_poly.pdbx_strand_id
1 'polypeptide(L)'
;MMYGNPMNLESFTAGPSDVAALFTVRGERRVDKSGKGKPASVPLPKHGPGERFIRGPIPLAWFKLASGCGRQAAAVAVLLWYAAGYQRRNPVKLTPAVLSELSVQPKTAKRILRKMAERGLVLTNFQRGRSPLVTIVSPEPAEAMESIATTDGSKESKSRIPRQ
;
A
#
# COMPACT_ATOMS: atom_id res chain seq x y z
N MET A 1 47.35 -28.04 -31.80
CA MET A 1 46.40 -27.02 -31.31
C MET A 1 46.10 -26.10 -32.48
N MET A 2 44.89 -26.14 -33.04
CA MET A 2 44.45 -25.23 -34.11
C MET A 2 43.47 -24.25 -33.49
N TYR A 3 43.84 -22.97 -33.40
CA TYR A 3 42.94 -21.89 -32.98
C TYR A 3 42.10 -21.47 -34.20
N GLY A 4 40.77 -21.57 -34.06
CA GLY A 4 39.81 -21.16 -35.08
C GLY A 4 39.84 -19.66 -35.33
N ASN A 5 39.69 -19.29 -36.59
CA ASN A 5 39.67 -17.92 -37.11
C ASN A 5 38.58 -17.08 -36.40
N PRO A 6 38.88 -15.89 -35.85
CA PRO A 6 37.85 -15.04 -35.23
C PRO A 6 36.89 -14.51 -36.31
N MET A 7 35.58 -14.66 -36.09
CA MET A 7 34.55 -14.09 -36.96
C MET A 7 34.74 -12.57 -37.07
N ASN A 8 34.89 -12.07 -38.29
CA ASN A 8 34.95 -10.64 -38.60
C ASN A 8 33.52 -10.07 -38.61
N LEU A 9 33.19 -9.21 -37.65
CA LEU A 9 31.85 -8.63 -37.51
C LEU A 9 31.52 -7.57 -38.58
N GLU A 10 32.50 -7.01 -39.28
CA GLU A 10 32.25 -5.93 -40.27
C GLU A 10 31.72 -6.46 -41.61
N SER A 11 31.86 -7.76 -41.88
CA SER A 11 31.36 -8.41 -43.10
C SER A 11 30.16 -9.32 -42.85
N PHE A 12 29.57 -9.31 -41.65
CA PHE A 12 28.44 -10.17 -41.34
C PHE A 12 27.16 -9.66 -42.00
N THR A 13 26.81 -10.25 -43.13
CA THR A 13 25.50 -10.07 -43.78
C THR A 13 24.55 -11.16 -43.30
N ALA A 14 23.58 -10.78 -42.46
CA ALA A 14 22.55 -11.69 -41.97
C ALA A 14 21.74 -12.26 -43.15
N GLY A 15 21.76 -13.59 -43.28
CA GLY A 15 20.93 -14.30 -44.23
C GLY A 15 19.49 -14.48 -43.74
N PRO A 16 18.55 -14.88 -44.61
CA PRO A 16 17.17 -15.16 -44.23
C PRO A 16 17.05 -16.19 -43.09
N SER A 17 18.00 -17.12 -42.98
CA SER A 17 18.10 -18.10 -41.89
C SER A 17 18.48 -17.47 -40.54
N ASP A 18 19.33 -16.44 -40.53
CA ASP A 18 19.76 -15.76 -39.30
C ASP A 18 18.64 -14.89 -38.75
N VAL A 19 17.88 -14.28 -39.66
CA VAL A 19 16.65 -13.54 -39.34
C VAL A 19 15.58 -14.52 -38.82
N ALA A 20 15.41 -15.67 -39.46
CA ALA A 20 14.52 -16.72 -38.97
C ALA A 20 14.93 -17.21 -37.58
N ALA A 21 16.22 -17.42 -37.32
CA ALA A 21 16.74 -17.81 -36.00
C ALA A 21 16.50 -16.73 -34.93
N LEU A 22 16.64 -15.45 -35.28
CA LEU A 22 16.29 -14.32 -34.41
C LEU A 22 14.80 -14.30 -34.07
N PHE A 23 13.93 -14.58 -35.05
CA PHE A 23 12.50 -14.72 -34.82
C PHE A 23 12.14 -16.01 -34.05
N THR A 24 12.90 -17.08 -34.19
CA THR A 24 12.78 -18.29 -33.37
C THR A 24 13.13 -17.98 -31.92
N VAL A 25 14.25 -17.32 -31.64
CA VAL A 25 14.65 -16.94 -30.26
C VAL A 25 13.69 -15.92 -29.64
N ARG A 26 13.15 -14.98 -30.43
CA ARG A 26 12.16 -13.99 -29.93
C ARG A 26 10.75 -14.60 -29.80
N GLY A 27 10.43 -15.59 -30.63
CA GLY A 27 9.20 -16.39 -30.61
C GLY A 27 9.23 -17.56 -29.62
N GLU A 28 10.40 -17.90 -29.08
CA GLU A 28 10.64 -18.92 -28.06
C GLU A 28 10.33 -18.45 -26.64
N ARG A 29 9.58 -17.36 -26.49
CA ARG A 29 8.55 -17.38 -25.45
C ARG A 29 7.49 -18.38 -25.91
N ARG A 30 7.82 -19.67 -25.84
CA ARG A 30 6.82 -20.75 -25.81
C ARG A 30 5.92 -20.40 -24.63
N VAL A 31 4.85 -19.67 -24.92
CA VAL A 31 3.59 -19.89 -24.25
C VAL A 31 3.24 -21.28 -24.73
N ASP A 32 3.59 -22.27 -23.94
CA ASP A 32 2.97 -23.57 -24.00
C ASP A 32 1.45 -23.32 -24.06
N LYS A 33 0.90 -23.31 -25.28
CA LYS A 33 -0.52 -23.48 -25.58
C LYS A 33 -0.92 -24.94 -25.24
N SER A 34 -0.49 -25.42 -24.08
CA SER A 34 -1.31 -26.37 -23.34
C SER A 34 -2.56 -25.56 -23.00
N GLY A 35 -3.73 -26.04 -23.43
CA GLY A 35 -5.01 -25.55 -22.95
C GLY A 35 -5.13 -25.80 -21.45
N LYS A 36 -4.37 -25.05 -20.64
CA LYS A 36 -4.57 -24.92 -19.21
C LYS A 36 -5.83 -24.06 -19.10
N GLY A 37 -6.99 -24.72 -19.06
CA GLY A 37 -8.22 -24.10 -18.62
C GLY A 37 -7.90 -23.29 -17.37
N LYS A 38 -8.31 -22.01 -17.36
CA LYS A 38 -8.14 -21.13 -16.20
C LYS A 38 -8.55 -21.95 -14.97
N PRO A 39 -7.68 -22.15 -13.97
CA PRO A 39 -8.04 -22.99 -12.84
C PRO A 39 -9.37 -22.46 -12.29
N ALA A 40 -10.35 -23.34 -12.14
CA ALA A 40 -11.68 -22.94 -11.68
C ALA A 40 -11.49 -22.20 -10.36
N SER A 41 -11.86 -20.92 -10.34
CA SER A 41 -11.69 -20.08 -9.16
C SER A 41 -12.64 -20.58 -8.07
N VAL A 42 -12.10 -21.21 -7.04
CA VAL A 42 -12.88 -21.53 -5.84
C VAL A 42 -13.29 -20.19 -5.19
N PRO A 43 -14.57 -19.97 -4.88
CA PRO A 43 -15.02 -18.74 -4.24
C PRO A 43 -14.41 -18.61 -2.84
N LEU A 44 -14.13 -17.37 -2.41
CA LEU A 44 -13.65 -17.11 -1.06
C LEU A 44 -14.75 -17.43 -0.03
N PRO A 45 -14.39 -17.97 1.16
CA PRO A 45 -15.32 -18.13 2.26
C PRO A 45 -16.00 -16.82 2.63
N LYS A 46 -17.31 -16.88 2.88
CA LYS A 46 -18.10 -15.75 3.38
C LYS A 46 -18.39 -15.96 4.86
N HIS A 47 -18.51 -14.87 5.60
CA HIS A 47 -18.92 -14.93 6.99
C HIS A 47 -20.38 -15.40 7.11
N GLY A 48 -20.68 -16.16 8.15
CA GLY A 48 -22.03 -16.56 8.51
C GLY A 48 -22.87 -15.41 9.10
N PRO A 49 -24.17 -15.64 9.33
CA PRO A 49 -25.01 -14.72 10.10
C PRO A 49 -24.47 -14.54 11.52
N GLY A 50 -24.27 -13.29 11.95
CA GLY A 50 -23.78 -12.98 13.30
C GLY A 50 -22.28 -13.14 13.52
N GLU A 51 -21.55 -13.69 12.55
CA GLU A 51 -20.09 -13.79 12.63
C GLU A 51 -19.41 -12.43 12.47
N ARG A 52 -18.30 -12.26 13.19
CA ARG A 52 -17.47 -11.06 13.12
C ARG A 52 -16.64 -11.09 11.85
N PHE A 53 -16.57 -9.95 11.18
CA PHE A 53 -15.76 -9.76 9.98
C PHE A 53 -15.15 -8.36 9.97
N ILE A 54 -14.12 -8.19 9.15
CA ILE A 54 -13.47 -6.89 8.94
C ILE A 54 -14.19 -6.18 7.80
N ARG A 55 -14.71 -4.97 8.05
CA ARG A 55 -15.34 -4.15 7.00
C ARG A 55 -14.27 -3.53 6.10
N GLY A 56 -14.56 -3.47 4.80
CA GLY A 56 -13.60 -3.03 3.78
C GLY A 56 -13.65 -1.52 3.49
N PRO A 57 -12.90 -1.07 2.47
CA PRO A 57 -11.62 -1.61 1.99
C PRO A 57 -10.45 -1.13 2.87
N ILE A 58 -9.40 -1.95 3.00
CA ILE A 58 -8.13 -1.53 3.59
C ILE A 58 -7.22 -1.11 2.43
N PRO A 59 -6.83 0.17 2.29
CA PRO A 59 -5.91 0.59 1.25
C PRO A 59 -4.59 -0.17 1.38
N LEU A 60 -4.19 -0.90 0.33
CA LEU A 60 -3.00 -1.76 0.39
C LEU A 60 -1.73 -0.95 0.64
N ALA A 61 -1.61 0.24 0.05
CA ALA A 61 -0.48 1.14 0.28
C ALA A 61 -0.36 1.54 1.76
N TRP A 62 -1.48 1.94 2.37
CA TRP A 62 -1.54 2.23 3.81
C TRP A 62 -1.17 0.99 4.64
N PHE A 63 -1.73 -0.17 4.30
CA PHE A 63 -1.49 -1.41 5.04
C PHE A 63 -0.03 -1.88 4.96
N LYS A 64 0.62 -1.72 3.81
CA LYS A 64 2.05 -2.03 3.63
C LYS A 64 2.90 -1.17 4.57
N LEU A 65 2.66 0.14 4.60
CA LEU A 65 3.37 1.04 5.51
C LEU A 65 3.11 0.69 6.98
N ALA A 66 1.86 0.36 7.31
CA ALA A 66 1.43 -0.02 8.65
C ALA A 66 2.10 -1.33 9.11
N SER A 67 2.18 -2.35 8.25
CA SER A 67 2.78 -3.65 8.55
C SER A 67 4.27 -3.56 8.90
N GLY A 68 4.97 -2.52 8.43
CA GLY A 68 6.37 -2.26 8.75
C GLY A 68 6.62 -1.70 10.16
N CYS A 69 5.59 -1.40 10.94
CA CYS A 69 5.72 -0.78 12.26
C CYS A 69 6.11 -1.76 13.38
N GLY A 70 6.28 -3.04 13.08
CA GLY A 70 6.77 -4.06 14.03
C GLY A 70 6.10 -5.42 13.87
N ARG A 71 6.50 -6.38 14.70
CA ARG A 71 6.13 -7.81 14.55
C ARG A 71 4.62 -8.09 14.52
N GLN A 72 3.81 -7.35 15.29
CA GLN A 72 2.35 -7.48 15.31
C GLN A 72 1.64 -6.33 14.59
N ALA A 73 2.34 -5.56 13.77
CA ALA A 73 1.77 -4.34 13.20
C ALA A 73 0.66 -4.62 12.19
N ALA A 74 0.77 -5.70 11.40
CA ALA A 74 -0.30 -6.17 10.54
C ALA A 74 -1.57 -6.50 11.34
N ALA A 75 -1.44 -7.19 12.49
CA ALA A 75 -2.57 -7.49 13.36
C ALA A 75 -3.21 -6.22 13.91
N VAL A 76 -2.43 -5.26 14.40
CA VAL A 76 -2.94 -3.95 14.87
C VAL A 76 -3.63 -3.17 13.75
N ALA A 77 -3.08 -3.18 12.53
CA ALA A 77 -3.69 -2.55 11.37
C ALA A 77 -5.06 -3.14 11.03
N VAL A 78 -5.15 -4.47 10.98
CA VAL A 78 -6.44 -5.17 10.77
C VAL A 78 -7.42 -4.86 11.91
N LEU A 79 -6.92 -4.81 13.15
CA LEU A 79 -7.73 -4.50 14.33
C LEU A 79 -8.34 -3.10 14.27
N LEU A 80 -7.62 -2.12 13.73
CA LEU A 80 -8.14 -0.75 13.54
C LEU A 80 -9.31 -0.75 12.56
N TRP A 81 -9.21 -1.45 11.43
CA TRP A 81 -10.31 -1.58 10.47
C TRP A 81 -11.48 -2.37 11.03
N TYR A 82 -11.21 -3.47 11.74
CA TYR A 82 -12.22 -4.21 12.48
C TYR A 82 -12.96 -3.28 13.46
N ALA A 83 -12.23 -2.50 14.27
CA ALA A 83 -12.81 -1.57 15.24
C ALA A 83 -13.63 -0.47 14.55
N ALA A 84 -13.16 0.08 13.43
CA ALA A 84 -13.86 1.11 12.65
C ALA A 84 -15.17 0.58 12.09
N GLY A 85 -15.14 -0.64 11.54
CA GLY A 85 -16.33 -1.31 11.04
C GLY A 85 -17.31 -1.69 12.15
N TYR A 86 -16.81 -2.26 13.24
CA TYR A 86 -17.60 -2.71 14.38
C TYR A 86 -18.27 -1.54 15.12
N GLN A 87 -17.52 -0.46 15.39
CA GLN A 87 -18.02 0.72 16.09
C GLN A 87 -18.71 1.73 15.16
N ARG A 88 -18.61 1.54 13.85
CA ARG A 88 -19.14 2.44 12.81
C ARG A 88 -18.68 3.89 12.97
N ARG A 89 -17.41 4.11 13.33
CA ARG A 89 -16.85 5.46 13.54
C ARG A 89 -15.34 5.50 13.33
N ASN A 90 -14.82 6.71 13.10
CA ASN A 90 -13.40 7.06 13.12
C ASN A 90 -13.31 8.47 13.76
N PRO A 91 -12.71 8.67 14.95
CA PRO A 91 -11.79 7.77 15.67
C PRO A 91 -12.41 6.52 16.29
N VAL A 92 -11.62 5.46 16.36
CA VAL A 92 -11.95 4.19 17.00
C VAL A 92 -11.41 4.12 18.42
N LYS A 93 -12.14 3.45 19.30
CA LYS A 93 -11.67 3.17 20.67
C LYS A 93 -11.13 1.76 20.75
N LEU A 94 -9.84 1.59 21.07
CA LEU A 94 -9.25 0.26 21.22
C LEU A 94 -9.40 -0.27 22.64
N THR A 95 -10.57 -0.82 22.94
CA THR A 95 -10.85 -1.46 24.23
C THR A 95 -10.08 -2.78 24.38
N PRO A 96 -9.89 -3.28 25.62
CA PRO A 96 -9.31 -4.60 25.83
C PRO A 96 -10.02 -5.72 25.05
N ALA A 97 -11.35 -5.66 24.97
CA ALA A 97 -12.16 -6.60 24.20
C ALA A 97 -11.88 -6.53 22.68
N VAL A 98 -11.63 -5.34 22.13
CA VAL A 98 -11.24 -5.20 20.72
C VAL A 98 -9.84 -5.78 20.51
N LEU A 99 -8.90 -5.52 21.42
CA LEU A 99 -7.53 -6.03 21.35
C LEU A 99 -7.45 -7.57 21.42
N SER A 100 -8.33 -8.21 22.20
CA SER A 100 -8.36 -9.67 22.34
C SER A 100 -8.78 -10.39 21.06
N GLU A 101 -9.51 -9.75 20.14
CA GLU A 101 -9.97 -10.37 18.88
C GLU A 101 -8.82 -10.92 18.03
N LEU A 102 -7.66 -10.28 18.08
CA LEU A 102 -6.45 -10.73 17.39
C LEU A 102 -5.28 -10.96 18.37
N SER A 103 -5.59 -11.22 19.64
CA SER A 103 -4.60 -11.52 20.69
C SER A 103 -3.46 -10.50 20.79
N VAL A 104 -3.79 -9.21 20.64
CA VAL A 104 -2.81 -8.11 20.73
C VAL A 104 -2.72 -7.62 22.16
N GLN A 105 -1.52 -7.67 22.75
CA GLN A 105 -1.32 -7.12 24.08
C GLN A 105 -1.38 -5.57 24.10
N PRO A 106 -1.97 -4.93 25.13
CA PRO A 106 -2.07 -3.47 25.20
C PRO A 106 -0.73 -2.73 25.09
N LYS A 107 0.34 -3.27 25.70
CA LYS A 107 1.70 -2.70 25.59
C LYS A 107 2.22 -2.74 24.15
N THR A 108 2.01 -3.85 23.46
CA THR A 108 2.39 -4.03 22.05
C THR A 108 1.60 -3.10 21.13
N ALA A 109 0.28 -3.03 21.32
CA ALA A 109 -0.58 -2.09 20.59
C ALA A 109 -0.10 -0.66 20.77
N LYS A 110 0.13 -0.20 22.00
CA LYS A 110 0.62 1.16 22.29
C LYS A 110 1.93 1.46 21.56
N ARG A 111 2.90 0.54 21.58
CA ARG A 111 4.20 0.71 20.90
C ARG A 111 4.04 0.81 19.39
N ILE A 112 3.19 -0.03 18.80
CA ILE A 112 2.95 -0.04 17.35
C ILE A 112 2.18 1.21 16.92
N LEU A 113 1.16 1.62 17.67
CA LEU A 113 0.36 2.81 17.37
C LEU A 113 1.20 4.08 17.36
N ARG A 114 2.18 4.20 18.27
CA ARG A 114 3.16 5.30 18.24
C ARG A 114 3.95 5.31 16.93
N LYS A 115 4.49 4.16 16.51
CA LYS A 115 5.22 4.03 15.24
C LYS A 115 4.35 4.31 14.01
N MET A 116 3.07 3.91 14.06
CA MET A 116 2.12 4.24 12.99
C MET A 116 1.83 5.75 12.95
N ALA A 117 1.72 6.40 14.12
CA ALA A 117 1.53 7.84 14.20
C ALA A 117 2.76 8.62 13.70
N GLU A 118 3.97 8.17 14.03
CA GLU A 118 5.23 8.71 13.49
C GLU A 118 5.28 8.65 11.95
N ARG A 119 4.59 7.67 11.34
CA ARG A 119 4.48 7.53 9.87
C ARG A 119 3.26 8.24 9.28
N GLY A 120 2.51 9.01 10.07
CA GLY A 120 1.31 9.71 9.60
C GLY A 120 0.13 8.80 9.24
N LEU A 121 0.16 7.52 9.62
CA LEU A 121 -0.88 6.57 9.27
C LEU A 121 -2.10 6.67 10.18
N VAL A 122 -1.90 7.15 11.40
CA VAL A 122 -2.94 7.32 12.43
C VAL A 122 -2.66 8.53 13.30
N LEU A 123 -3.72 9.11 13.88
CA LEU A 123 -3.60 10.03 15.01
C LEU A 123 -3.98 9.28 16.29
N THR A 124 -3.21 9.45 17.36
CA THR A 124 -3.43 8.71 18.61
C THR A 124 -3.63 9.64 19.79
N ASN A 125 -4.71 9.46 20.54
CA ASN A 125 -4.93 10.10 21.83
C ASN A 125 -4.88 9.05 22.96
N PHE A 126 -3.82 9.13 23.77
CA PHE A 126 -3.63 8.26 24.93
C PHE A 126 -3.98 9.02 26.21
N GLN A 127 -4.89 8.46 27.00
CA GLN A 127 -5.25 8.97 28.32
C GLN A 127 -4.96 7.91 29.38
N ARG A 128 -4.43 8.32 30.54
CA ARG A 128 -4.10 7.38 31.62
C ARG A 128 -5.36 6.66 32.10
N GLY A 129 -5.28 5.33 32.22
CA GLY A 129 -6.39 4.49 32.67
C GLY A 129 -7.55 4.34 31.68
N ARG A 130 -7.44 4.87 30.44
CA ARG A 130 -8.48 4.76 29.42
C ARG A 130 -7.96 4.05 28.17
N SER A 131 -8.86 3.42 27.45
CA SER A 131 -8.58 2.88 26.11
C SER A 131 -8.19 4.00 25.16
N PRO A 132 -7.17 3.82 24.31
CA PRO A 132 -6.75 4.86 23.38
C PRO A 132 -7.83 5.10 22.32
N LEU A 133 -7.96 6.37 21.94
CA LEU A 133 -8.72 6.80 20.76
C LEU A 133 -7.74 6.96 19.61
N VAL A 134 -8.05 6.33 18.48
CA VAL A 134 -7.18 6.29 17.31
C VAL A 134 -7.97 6.72 16.08
N THR A 135 -7.51 7.76 15.39
CA THR A 135 -8.06 8.17 14.09
C THR A 135 -7.23 7.53 13.00
N ILE A 136 -7.87 6.77 12.10
CA ILE A 136 -7.23 6.25 10.89
C ILE A 136 -7.15 7.39 9.86
N VAL A 137 -5.97 7.59 9.28
CA VAL A 137 -5.71 8.66 8.30
C VAL A 137 -5.33 8.02 6.97
N SER A 138 -5.86 8.54 5.87
CA SER A 138 -5.40 8.15 4.54
C SER A 138 -4.05 8.83 4.28
N PRO A 139 -3.03 8.13 3.77
CA PRO A 139 -1.87 8.82 3.25
C PRO A 139 -2.37 9.50 1.95
N GLU A 140 -2.45 10.83 1.95
CA GLU A 140 -2.54 11.56 0.68
C GLU A 140 -1.39 11.06 -0.21
N PRO A 141 -1.64 10.64 -1.47
CA PRO A 141 -0.55 10.41 -2.40
C PRO A 141 0.22 11.73 -2.53
N ALA A 142 1.54 11.67 -2.39
CA ALA A 142 2.43 12.84 -2.38
C ALA A 142 2.24 13.80 -3.59
N GLU A 143 1.57 13.34 -4.66
CA GLU A 143 1.20 14.11 -5.86
C GLU A 143 0.21 15.26 -5.59
N ALA A 144 -0.56 15.23 -4.50
CA ALA A 144 -1.50 16.31 -4.16
C ALA A 144 -0.84 17.54 -3.51
N MET A 145 0.44 17.43 -3.08
CA MET A 145 1.17 18.55 -2.46
C MET A 145 1.87 19.47 -3.47
N GLU A 146 2.09 19.04 -4.73
CA GLU A 146 2.74 19.87 -5.76
C GLU A 146 1.77 20.87 -6.44
N SER A 147 0.46 20.67 -6.37
CA SER A 147 -0.51 21.56 -7.03
C SER A 147 -0.92 22.79 -6.21
N ILE A 148 -0.57 22.83 -4.91
CA ILE A 148 -0.93 23.95 -4.01
C ILE A 148 0.21 24.98 -3.87
N ALA A 149 1.43 24.64 -4.32
CA ALA A 149 2.60 25.52 -4.22
C ALA A 149 2.77 26.51 -5.39
N THR A 150 1.89 26.49 -6.42
CA THR A 150 2.00 27.37 -7.60
C THR A 150 0.79 28.32 -7.76
N THR A 151 0.33 28.92 -6.66
CA THR A 151 -0.54 30.11 -6.75
C THR A 151 -0.14 31.16 -5.73
N ASP A 152 1.14 31.53 -5.69
CA ASP A 152 1.56 32.84 -5.19
C ASP A 152 1.71 33.78 -6.41
N GLY A 153 0.56 34.32 -6.81
CA GLY A 153 0.43 35.30 -7.90
C GLY A 153 0.23 36.68 -7.32
N SER A 154 1.34 37.37 -7.12
CA SER A 154 1.50 38.81 -6.89
C SER A 154 0.35 39.67 -7.45
N LYS A 155 -0.31 40.42 -6.57
CA LYS A 155 -0.84 41.75 -6.87
C LYS A 155 -0.58 42.70 -5.71
N GLU A 156 0.63 43.24 -5.71
CA GLU A 156 0.90 44.57 -5.18
C GLU A 156 0.20 45.63 -6.04
N SER A 157 -0.64 46.48 -5.43
CA SER A 157 -0.86 47.88 -5.87
C SER A 157 -1.74 48.68 -4.89
N LYS A 158 -1.04 49.55 -4.13
CA LYS A 158 -1.32 50.98 -3.88
C LYS A 158 -2.65 51.44 -3.24
N SER A 159 -2.44 52.13 -2.10
CA SER A 159 -2.90 53.50 -1.80
C SER A 159 -4.38 53.77 -1.52
N ARG A 160 -4.71 54.07 -0.25
CA ARG A 160 -5.11 55.43 0.19
C ARG A 160 -5.46 55.43 1.68
N ILE A 161 -4.76 56.27 2.43
CA ILE A 161 -5.17 56.74 3.75
C ILE A 161 -6.24 57.83 3.53
N PRO A 162 -7.28 57.91 4.37
CA PRO A 162 -7.80 59.21 4.75
C PRO A 162 -7.69 59.41 6.26
N ARG A 163 -7.08 60.54 6.62
CA ARG A 163 -7.31 61.22 7.90
C ARG A 163 -8.75 61.69 7.93
N GLN A 164 -9.44 61.49 9.06
CA GLN A 164 -10.08 62.54 9.85
C GLN A 164 -10.12 62.11 11.31
#